data_AF-A0A6B2JFK3-F1
#
_entry.id   AF-A0A6B2JFK3-F1
#
_cell.length_a   1.000
_cell.length_b   1.000
_cell.length_c   1.000
_cell.angle_alpha   90.00
_cell.angle_beta   90.00
_cell.angle_gamma   90.00
#
_symmetry.space_group_name_H-M   'P 1'
#
loop_
_entity.id
_entity.type
_entity.pdbx_description
1 polymer ?
#
loop_
_entity_poly.entity_id
_entity_poly.type
_entity_poly.pdbx_seq_one_letter_code
_entity_poly.pdbx_strand_id
1 'polypeptide(L)'
;MRQSEFPCLFFFNGNAQGVREPALSSFTAALLAAVSRADPDGTITTELRGGLPLLSEFAQKVTEVSSSERRSSHTISHDMLLYRMLLWDMSEALGNQRHGPNPREILDVLRLRQEECLALSHVSNSVRLKCDEMLGQQPGYVGSCEIDLGNPLLRRAFFDGLMHLAYIENGAVIQQRSIEGFEEFELEGAADFKPGGLSWVDYSFVQVPDRLKLAEVGLSQRGRLSLDRFERKTHVTVEGRVF
;
A
#
# COMPACT_ATOMS: atom_id res chain seq x y z
N MET A 1 -4.72 5.42 28.53
CA MET A 1 -3.79 4.58 27.73
C MET A 1 -3.87 5.08 26.30
N ARG A 2 -2.78 5.60 25.72
CA ARG A 2 -2.77 5.87 24.26
C ARG A 2 -2.90 4.52 23.57
N GLN A 3 -3.91 4.36 22.71
CA GLN A 3 -3.99 3.17 21.86
C GLN A 3 -2.76 3.17 20.96
N SER A 4 -2.10 2.02 20.79
CA SER A 4 -0.99 1.90 19.86
C SER A 4 -1.53 2.05 18.44
N GLU A 5 -1.03 3.05 17.72
CA GLU A 5 -1.28 3.26 16.30
C GLU A 5 -0.22 2.54 15.47
N PHE A 6 -0.62 2.04 14.31
CA PHE A 6 0.25 1.30 13.41
C PHE A 6 -0.19 1.51 11.95
N PRO A 7 0.70 1.28 10.98
CA PRO A 7 0.33 1.31 9.58
C PRO A 7 -0.52 0.10 9.22
N CYS A 8 -1.63 0.33 8.52
CA CYS A 8 -2.60 -0.70 8.17
C CYS A 8 -2.81 -0.74 6.66
N LEU A 9 -2.78 -1.94 6.09
CA LEU A 9 -3.16 -2.23 4.73
C LEU A 9 -4.61 -2.73 4.70
N PHE A 10 -5.39 -2.23 3.75
CA PHE A 10 -6.68 -2.77 3.32
C PHE A 10 -6.49 -3.33 1.90
N PHE A 11 -6.80 -4.60 1.72
CA PHE A 11 -6.49 -5.34 0.52
C PHE A 11 -7.77 -5.75 -0.22
N PHE A 12 -7.78 -5.54 -1.53
CA PHE A 12 -8.95 -5.75 -2.38
C PHE A 12 -8.60 -6.53 -3.65
N ASN A 13 -9.61 -7.20 -4.20
CA ASN A 13 -9.63 -7.79 -5.53
C ASN A 13 -10.46 -6.89 -6.46
N GLY A 14 -9.78 -6.13 -7.32
CA GLY A 14 -10.39 -5.22 -8.29
C GLY A 14 -11.24 -5.89 -9.37
N ASN A 15 -11.04 -7.19 -9.63
CA ASN A 15 -11.80 -7.95 -10.64
C ASN A 15 -12.92 -8.80 -10.04
N ALA A 16 -13.22 -8.65 -8.74
CA ALA A 16 -14.32 -9.38 -8.13
C ALA A 16 -15.68 -8.94 -8.71
N GLN A 17 -16.63 -9.86 -8.77
CA GLN A 17 -17.97 -9.56 -9.26
C GLN A 17 -18.63 -8.48 -8.39
N GLY A 18 -19.14 -7.42 -9.02
CA GLY A 18 -19.82 -6.31 -8.34
C GLY A 18 -18.90 -5.14 -7.98
N VAL A 19 -17.60 -5.21 -8.28
CA VAL A 19 -16.69 -4.05 -8.18
C VAL A 19 -17.01 -3.07 -9.31
N ARG A 20 -17.05 -1.77 -8.97
CA ARG A 20 -17.27 -0.68 -9.91
C ARG A 20 -15.93 -0.14 -10.41
N GLU A 21 -15.84 0.07 -11.72
CA GLU A 21 -14.66 0.69 -12.33
C GLU A 21 -14.68 2.24 -12.24
N PRO A 22 -13.53 2.90 -12.02
CA PRO A 22 -12.23 2.28 -11.73
C PRO A 22 -12.17 1.70 -10.30
N ALA A 23 -11.71 0.45 -10.17
CA ALA A 23 -11.75 -0.29 -8.92
C ALA A 23 -11.18 0.49 -7.72
N LEU A 24 -9.97 1.06 -7.85
CA LEU A 24 -9.32 1.85 -6.81
C LEU A 24 -10.17 3.03 -6.31
N SER A 25 -10.88 3.74 -7.20
CA SER A 25 -11.77 4.85 -6.81
C SER A 25 -12.91 4.35 -5.93
N SER A 26 -13.55 3.26 -6.34
CA SER A 26 -14.66 2.67 -5.59
C SER A 26 -14.24 2.16 -4.20
N PHE A 27 -13.04 1.56 -4.10
CA PHE A 27 -12.48 1.12 -2.82
C PHE A 27 -12.07 2.29 -1.94
N THR A 28 -11.55 3.36 -2.54
CA THR A 28 -11.20 4.59 -1.81
C THR A 28 -12.45 5.19 -1.17
N ALA A 29 -13.55 5.30 -1.92
CA ALA A 29 -14.83 5.78 -1.39
C ALA A 29 -15.34 4.92 -0.24
N ALA A 30 -15.28 3.59 -0.39
CA ALA A 30 -15.70 2.66 0.65
C ALA A 30 -14.84 2.80 1.92
N LEU A 31 -13.52 2.90 1.77
CA LEU A 31 -12.60 3.07 2.89
C LEU A 31 -12.82 4.41 3.60
N LEU A 32 -12.95 5.51 2.85
CA LEU A 32 -13.21 6.84 3.42
C LEU A 32 -14.53 6.86 4.20
N ALA A 33 -15.60 6.27 3.66
CA ALA A 33 -16.86 6.13 4.37
C ALA A 33 -16.73 5.27 5.64
N ALA A 34 -15.96 4.19 5.58
CA ALA A 34 -15.72 3.32 6.73
C ALA A 34 -14.92 4.03 7.83
N VAL A 35 -13.83 4.73 7.47
CA VAL A 35 -13.01 5.52 8.40
C VAL A 35 -13.85 6.62 9.05
N SER A 36 -14.61 7.39 8.26
CA SER A 36 -15.46 8.46 8.79
C SER A 36 -16.49 7.98 9.81
N ARG A 37 -17.04 6.76 9.61
CA ARG A 37 -17.97 6.14 10.57
C ARG A 37 -17.26 5.51 11.76
N ALA A 38 -16.04 5.03 11.58
CA ALA A 38 -15.25 4.40 12.63
C ALA A 38 -14.67 5.42 13.62
N ASP A 39 -14.38 6.63 13.14
CA ASP A 39 -13.84 7.79 13.86
C ASP A 39 -14.73 9.05 13.67
N PRO A 40 -15.93 9.07 14.29
CA PRO A 40 -16.89 10.17 14.11
C PRO A 40 -16.40 11.52 14.66
N ASP A 41 -15.44 11.48 15.59
CA ASP A 41 -14.86 12.68 16.21
C ASP A 41 -13.71 13.27 15.38
N GLY A 42 -13.29 12.59 14.29
CA GLY A 42 -12.24 13.07 13.40
C GLY A 42 -10.85 13.14 14.06
N THR A 43 -10.57 12.23 14.98
CA THR A 43 -9.34 12.21 15.79
C THR A 43 -8.17 11.56 15.06
N ILE A 44 -8.42 10.74 14.05
CA ILE A 44 -7.38 10.07 13.29
C ILE A 44 -6.54 11.08 12.53
N THR A 45 -5.23 10.90 12.60
CA THR A 45 -4.25 11.66 11.84
C THR A 45 -3.41 10.66 11.07
N THR A 46 -3.66 10.51 9.77
CA THR A 46 -3.00 9.49 8.94
C THR A 46 -2.78 9.98 7.50
N GLU A 47 -1.71 9.51 6.87
CA GLU A 47 -1.57 9.49 5.43
C GLU A 47 -2.38 8.33 4.84
N LEU A 48 -3.08 8.58 3.73
CA LEU A 48 -3.73 7.60 2.88
C LEU A 48 -2.93 7.44 1.59
N ARG A 49 -2.54 6.20 1.30
CA ARG A 49 -1.87 5.81 0.07
C ARG A 49 -2.66 4.72 -0.64
N GLY A 50 -2.48 4.58 -1.95
CA GLY A 50 -3.14 3.52 -2.69
C GLY A 50 -2.55 3.18 -4.06
N GLY A 51 -3.09 2.11 -4.63
CA GLY A 51 -2.73 1.59 -5.95
C GLY A 51 -2.22 0.16 -5.91
N LEU A 52 -1.42 -0.20 -6.92
CA LEU A 52 -0.84 -1.53 -7.07
C LEU A 52 0.46 -1.66 -6.26
N PRO A 53 0.73 -2.80 -5.61
CA PRO A 53 1.96 -3.01 -4.88
C PRO A 53 3.14 -3.25 -5.83
N LEU A 54 4.32 -2.75 -5.48
CA LEU A 54 5.54 -2.80 -6.31
C LEU A 54 6.27 -4.16 -6.25
N LEU A 55 5.54 -5.28 -6.24
CA LEU A 55 6.14 -6.61 -6.11
C LEU A 55 6.94 -7.05 -7.34
N SER A 56 6.50 -6.65 -8.52
CA SER A 56 7.20 -6.95 -9.78
C SER A 56 8.55 -6.23 -9.86
N GLU A 57 8.67 -5.03 -9.30
CA GLU A 57 9.90 -4.24 -9.30
C GLU A 57 11.06 -4.96 -8.61
N PHE A 58 10.78 -5.65 -7.51
CA PHE A 58 11.80 -6.46 -6.82
C PHE A 58 12.32 -7.62 -7.66
N ALA A 59 11.55 -8.07 -8.66
CA ALA A 59 11.94 -9.14 -9.56
C ALA A 59 12.55 -8.65 -10.87
N GLN A 60 12.67 -7.33 -11.07
CA GLN A 60 13.25 -6.76 -12.28
C GLN A 60 14.73 -7.09 -12.41
N LYS A 61 15.15 -7.41 -13.63
CA LYS A 61 16.55 -7.61 -14.02
C LYS A 61 16.82 -6.89 -15.33
N VAL A 62 17.87 -6.09 -15.35
CA VAL A 62 18.41 -5.53 -16.59
C VAL A 62 19.06 -6.66 -17.38
N THR A 63 18.48 -7.02 -18.52
CA THR A 63 18.97 -8.11 -19.37
C THR A 63 19.86 -7.64 -20.50
N GLU A 64 19.68 -6.39 -20.92
CA GLU A 64 20.44 -5.80 -22.00
C GLU A 64 20.61 -4.31 -21.73
N VAL A 65 21.78 -3.79 -22.07
CA VAL A 65 22.06 -2.36 -22.03
C VAL A 65 22.55 -2.00 -23.42
N SER A 66 21.81 -1.12 -24.10
CA SER A 66 22.24 -0.54 -25.36
C SER A 66 22.75 0.88 -25.10
N SER A 67 23.89 1.20 -25.69
CA SER A 67 24.48 2.54 -25.60
C SER A 67 24.69 3.10 -27.00
N SER A 68 24.39 4.38 -27.15
CA SER A 68 24.66 5.21 -28.32
C SER A 68 25.32 6.50 -27.82
N GLU A 69 25.98 7.26 -28.70
CA GLU A 69 26.82 8.43 -28.35
C GLU A 69 26.14 9.47 -27.42
N ARG A 70 24.81 9.48 -27.29
CA ARG A 70 24.08 10.38 -26.37
C ARG A 70 22.95 9.73 -25.56
N ARG A 71 22.74 8.41 -25.65
CA ARG A 71 21.68 7.71 -24.91
C ARG A 71 22.08 6.29 -24.52
N SER A 72 21.85 5.95 -23.27
CA SER A 72 21.78 4.58 -22.78
C SER A 72 20.31 4.18 -22.62
N SER A 73 19.93 3.02 -23.15
CA SER A 73 18.66 2.36 -22.86
C SER A 73 18.92 0.97 -22.31
N HIS A 74 17.95 0.41 -21.61
CA HIS A 74 18.06 -0.93 -21.06
C HIS A 74 16.77 -1.71 -21.24
N THR A 75 16.89 -3.02 -21.42
CA THR A 75 15.76 -3.95 -21.47
C THR A 75 15.59 -4.55 -20.07
N ILE A 76 14.37 -4.45 -19.53
CA ILE A 76 13.99 -5.06 -18.25
C ILE A 76 13.28 -6.37 -18.53
N SER A 77 13.78 -7.46 -17.95
CA SER A 77 13.02 -8.70 -17.78
C SER A 77 12.67 -8.91 -16.31
N HIS A 78 11.86 -9.94 -16.02
CA HIS A 78 11.49 -10.28 -14.66
C HIS A 78 11.91 -11.71 -14.33
N ASP A 79 12.57 -11.90 -13.20
CA ASP A 79 12.82 -13.23 -12.65
C ASP A 79 11.53 -13.80 -12.08
N MET A 80 10.87 -14.67 -12.85
CA MET A 80 9.60 -15.25 -12.46
C MET A 80 9.70 -16.22 -11.27
N LEU A 81 10.87 -16.78 -10.98
CA LEU A 81 11.08 -17.60 -9.79
C LEU A 81 11.15 -16.72 -8.54
N LEU A 82 11.88 -15.61 -8.63
CA LEU A 82 11.95 -14.59 -7.60
C LEU A 82 10.56 -13.97 -7.35
N TYR A 83 9.86 -13.59 -8.41
CA TYR A 83 8.50 -13.04 -8.31
C TYR A 83 7.55 -14.01 -7.63
N ARG A 84 7.52 -15.29 -8.03
CA ARG A 84 6.69 -16.30 -7.36
C ARG A 84 7.05 -16.45 -5.88
N MET A 85 8.33 -16.45 -5.53
CA MET A 85 8.78 -16.50 -4.14
C MET A 85 8.25 -15.30 -3.35
N LEU A 86 8.35 -14.09 -3.92
CA LEU A 86 7.82 -12.86 -3.30
C LEU A 86 6.31 -12.95 -3.08
N LEU A 87 5.53 -13.46 -4.04
CA LEU A 87 4.09 -13.61 -3.87
C LEU A 87 3.73 -14.48 -2.65
N TRP A 88 4.41 -15.62 -2.50
CA TRP A 88 4.22 -16.51 -1.34
C TRP A 88 4.71 -15.90 -0.03
N ASP A 89 5.86 -15.23 -0.07
CA ASP A 89 6.45 -14.63 1.12
C ASP A 89 5.59 -13.47 1.65
N MET A 90 5.06 -12.63 0.76
CA MET A 90 4.20 -11.51 1.12
C MET A 90 2.82 -11.98 1.58
N SER A 91 2.23 -12.99 0.94
CA SER A 91 0.92 -13.51 1.36
C SER A 91 0.97 -14.12 2.77
N GLU A 92 2.03 -14.85 3.10
CA GLU A 92 2.28 -15.31 4.46
C GLU A 92 2.53 -14.16 5.43
N ALA A 93 3.32 -13.15 5.05
CA ALA A 93 3.65 -12.04 5.94
C ALA A 93 2.43 -11.18 6.31
N LEU A 94 1.54 -10.96 5.35
CA LEU A 94 0.29 -10.22 5.55
C LEU A 94 -0.75 -11.06 6.31
N GLY A 95 -0.91 -12.34 5.96
CA GLY A 95 -1.98 -13.17 6.52
C GLY A 95 -1.66 -13.85 7.86
N ASN A 96 -0.39 -13.98 8.26
CA ASN A 96 -0.01 -14.56 9.57
C ASN A 96 -0.12 -13.56 10.73
N GLN A 97 -1.19 -12.77 10.74
CA GLN A 97 -1.46 -11.77 11.76
C GLN A 97 -2.80 -12.04 12.44
N ARG A 98 -2.95 -11.55 13.68
CA ARG A 98 -4.21 -11.70 14.42
C ARG A 98 -5.28 -10.83 13.74
N HIS A 99 -6.32 -11.48 13.20
CA HIS A 99 -7.35 -10.84 12.36
C HIS A 99 -6.83 -10.32 11.02
N GLY A 100 -5.76 -10.93 10.47
CA GLY A 100 -5.34 -10.70 9.10
C GLY A 100 -6.16 -11.53 8.09
N PRO A 101 -6.16 -11.16 6.80
CA PRO A 101 -6.82 -11.92 5.74
C PRO A 101 -6.18 -13.29 5.55
N ASN A 102 -6.93 -14.21 4.94
CA ASN A 102 -6.44 -15.56 4.63
C ASN A 102 -5.24 -15.49 3.65
N PRO A 103 -4.05 -16.03 4.00
CA PRO A 103 -2.88 -16.01 3.11
C PRO A 103 -3.14 -16.59 1.72
N ARG A 104 -4.05 -17.57 1.59
CA ARG A 104 -4.39 -18.16 0.29
C ARG A 104 -5.19 -17.21 -0.59
N GLU A 105 -6.13 -16.48 -0.01
CA GLU A 105 -6.93 -15.48 -0.73
C GLU A 105 -6.05 -14.32 -1.19
N ILE A 106 -5.14 -13.85 -0.32
CA ILE A 106 -4.13 -12.84 -0.70
C ILE A 106 -3.31 -13.34 -1.88
N LEU A 107 -2.79 -14.57 -1.80
CA LEU A 107 -1.98 -15.16 -2.87
C LEU A 107 -2.75 -15.26 -4.20
N ASP A 108 -4.01 -15.67 -4.15
CA ASP A 108 -4.82 -15.80 -5.36
C ASP A 108 -5.02 -14.45 -6.06
N VAL A 109 -5.31 -13.40 -5.30
CA VAL A 109 -5.45 -12.03 -5.84
C VAL A 109 -4.13 -11.54 -6.42
N LEU A 110 -3.02 -11.63 -5.67
CA LEU A 110 -1.70 -11.19 -6.13
C LEU A 110 -1.23 -11.95 -7.38
N ARG A 111 -1.46 -13.28 -7.43
CA ARG A 111 -1.06 -14.12 -8.57
C ARG A 111 -1.83 -13.74 -9.84
N LEU A 112 -3.10 -13.38 -9.70
CA LEU A 112 -3.96 -12.99 -10.81
C LEU A 112 -3.77 -11.53 -11.22
N ARG A 113 -2.94 -10.77 -10.50
CA ARG A 113 -2.71 -9.33 -10.70
C ARG A 113 -4.00 -8.51 -10.64
N GLN A 114 -4.80 -8.81 -9.63
CA GLN A 114 -6.10 -8.17 -9.40
C GLN A 114 -6.10 -7.36 -8.10
N GLU A 115 -4.94 -7.22 -7.48
CA GLU A 115 -4.78 -6.50 -6.24
C GLU A 115 -5.04 -5.01 -6.39
N GLU A 116 -5.77 -4.46 -5.43
CA GLU A 116 -5.81 -3.04 -5.17
C GLU A 116 -5.51 -2.85 -3.68
N CYS A 117 -4.57 -1.95 -3.38
CA CYS A 117 -4.12 -1.69 -2.02
C CYS A 117 -4.52 -0.28 -1.60
N LEU A 118 -5.03 -0.16 -0.38
CA LEU A 118 -5.15 1.12 0.31
C LEU A 118 -4.46 1.01 1.66
N ALA A 119 -3.56 1.94 1.96
CA ALA A 119 -2.78 1.90 3.18
C ALA A 119 -2.95 3.20 3.97
N LEU A 120 -3.11 3.04 5.29
CA LEU A 120 -3.16 4.14 6.25
C LEU A 120 -1.90 4.07 7.13
N SER A 121 -1.19 5.18 7.28
CA SER A 121 0.05 5.25 8.07
C SER A 121 -0.11 5.00 9.57
N HIS A 122 -1.22 5.47 10.16
CA HIS A 122 -1.42 5.50 11.61
C HIS A 122 -2.89 5.23 11.92
N VAL A 123 -3.20 4.02 12.37
CA VAL A 123 -4.57 3.61 12.69
C VAL A 123 -4.58 2.87 14.02
N SER A 124 -5.56 3.15 14.87
CA SER A 124 -5.79 2.37 16.08
C SER A 124 -6.50 1.06 15.75
N ASN A 125 -6.26 0.00 16.53
CA ASN A 125 -6.91 -1.28 16.27
C ASN A 125 -8.45 -1.20 16.32
N SER A 126 -9.03 -0.30 17.13
CA SER A 126 -10.48 -0.09 17.16
C SER A 126 -11.03 0.52 15.87
N VAL A 127 -10.33 1.47 15.27
CA VAL A 127 -10.75 2.04 13.98
C VAL A 127 -10.59 1.01 12.88
N ARG A 128 -9.45 0.30 12.86
CA ARG A 128 -9.21 -0.78 11.90
C ARG A 128 -10.31 -1.83 11.94
N LEU A 129 -10.64 -2.38 13.11
CA LEU A 129 -11.63 -3.45 13.23
C LEU A 129 -13.03 -3.03 12.77
N LYS A 130 -13.44 -1.78 13.07
CA LYS A 130 -14.71 -1.25 12.55
C LYS A 130 -14.68 -1.07 11.03
N CYS A 131 -13.56 -0.60 10.50
CA CYS A 131 -13.40 -0.48 9.04
C CYS A 131 -13.46 -1.85 8.38
N ASP A 132 -12.75 -2.83 8.94
CA ASP A 132 -12.72 -4.22 8.48
C ASP A 132 -14.12 -4.85 8.46
N GLU A 133 -14.91 -4.63 9.52
CA GLU A 133 -16.29 -5.09 9.60
C GLU A 133 -17.19 -4.46 8.52
N MET A 134 -17.09 -3.13 8.32
CA MET A 134 -17.90 -2.42 7.32
C MET A 134 -17.51 -2.81 5.89
N LEU A 135 -16.21 -2.89 5.61
CA LEU A 135 -15.68 -3.29 4.32
C LEU A 135 -15.91 -4.77 4.03
N GLY A 136 -16.14 -5.62 5.04
CA GLY A 136 -16.55 -7.01 4.88
C GLY A 136 -17.79 -7.23 4.00
N GLN A 137 -18.62 -6.19 3.81
CA GLN A 137 -19.79 -6.22 2.92
C GLN A 137 -19.50 -5.70 1.50
N GLN A 138 -18.30 -5.13 1.27
CA GLN A 138 -17.92 -4.55 -0.01
C GLN A 138 -17.45 -5.64 -0.98
N PRO A 139 -17.99 -5.70 -2.21
CA PRO A 139 -17.48 -6.60 -3.24
C PRO A 139 -15.97 -6.42 -3.44
N GLY A 140 -15.25 -7.54 -3.49
CA GLY A 140 -13.80 -7.55 -3.68
C GLY A 140 -12.96 -7.28 -2.44
N TYR A 141 -13.54 -6.94 -1.28
CA TYR A 141 -12.75 -6.80 -0.06
C TYR A 141 -12.16 -8.15 0.39
N VAL A 142 -10.86 -8.18 0.67
CA VAL A 142 -10.15 -9.39 1.13
C VAL A 142 -9.89 -9.32 2.64
N GLY A 143 -9.53 -8.15 3.16
CA GLY A 143 -9.30 -7.94 4.58
C GLY A 143 -8.27 -6.86 4.88
N SER A 144 -8.06 -6.60 6.17
CA SER A 144 -7.07 -5.64 6.68
C SER A 144 -5.98 -6.29 7.52
N CYS A 145 -4.77 -5.74 7.48
CA CYS A 145 -3.65 -6.22 8.29
C CYS A 145 -2.67 -5.08 8.60
N GLU A 146 -1.86 -5.27 9.64
CA GLU A 146 -0.77 -4.36 9.98
C GLU A 146 0.39 -4.52 8.98
N ILE A 147 1.02 -3.41 8.61
CA ILE A 147 2.22 -3.43 7.78
C ILE A 147 3.41 -3.56 8.74
N ASP A 148 4.10 -4.70 8.70
CA ASP A 148 5.34 -4.90 9.44
C ASP A 148 6.42 -3.95 8.94
N LEU A 149 6.61 -2.83 9.65
CA LEU A 149 7.63 -1.82 9.35
C LEU A 149 9.06 -2.38 9.43
N GLY A 150 9.27 -3.47 10.19
CA GLY A 150 10.55 -4.15 10.29
C GLY A 150 10.81 -5.11 9.12
N ASN A 151 9.86 -5.26 8.20
CA ASN A 151 10.04 -5.97 6.93
C ASN A 151 10.19 -4.96 5.78
N PRO A 152 11.41 -4.69 5.31
CA PRO A 152 11.66 -3.64 4.31
C PRO A 152 11.01 -3.92 2.96
N LEU A 153 10.88 -5.19 2.56
CA LEU A 153 10.20 -5.57 1.31
C LEU A 153 8.70 -5.31 1.41
N LEU A 154 8.09 -5.67 2.54
CA LEU A 154 6.66 -5.47 2.79
C LEU A 154 6.31 -3.98 2.86
N ARG A 155 7.05 -3.22 3.67
CA ARG A 155 6.88 -1.76 3.81
C ARG A 155 6.98 -1.07 2.46
N ARG A 156 7.99 -1.43 1.66
CA ARG A 156 8.16 -0.83 0.33
C ARG A 156 7.06 -1.24 -0.65
N ALA A 157 6.66 -2.51 -0.68
CA ALA A 157 5.62 -3.00 -1.58
C ALA A 157 4.23 -2.40 -1.28
N PHE A 158 3.87 -2.28 0.00
CA PHE A 158 2.50 -2.01 0.44
C PHE A 158 2.32 -0.67 1.16
N PHE A 159 3.36 0.19 1.20
CA PHE A 159 3.24 1.54 1.70
C PHE A 159 4.11 2.54 0.93
N ASP A 160 5.45 2.42 1.00
CA ASP A 160 6.33 3.45 0.44
C ASP A 160 6.20 3.56 -1.09
N GLY A 161 5.94 2.43 -1.76
CA GLY A 161 5.74 2.34 -3.20
C GLY A 161 4.33 2.67 -3.70
N LEU A 162 3.36 2.84 -2.80
CA LEU A 162 2.00 3.23 -3.16
C LEU A 162 1.92 4.74 -3.43
N MET A 163 0.99 5.16 -4.28
CA MET A 163 0.77 6.57 -4.56
C MET A 163 0.21 7.27 -3.32
N HIS A 164 0.72 8.45 -3.01
CA HIS A 164 0.08 9.33 -2.04
C HIS A 164 -1.28 9.78 -2.60
N LEU A 165 -2.36 9.60 -1.83
CA LEU A 165 -3.70 10.01 -2.24
C LEU A 165 -4.18 11.23 -1.46
N ALA A 166 -4.04 11.21 -0.13
CA ALA A 166 -4.46 12.29 0.76
C ALA A 166 -3.84 12.19 2.15
N TYR A 167 -4.00 13.25 2.94
CA TYR A 167 -3.96 13.16 4.39
C TYR A 167 -5.37 13.11 4.97
N ILE A 168 -5.55 12.46 6.11
CA ILE A 168 -6.78 12.52 6.91
C ILE A 168 -6.39 13.09 8.25
N GLU A 169 -6.95 14.24 8.59
CA GLU A 169 -6.65 14.95 9.84
C GLU A 169 -7.80 15.86 10.24
N ASN A 170 -8.05 15.99 11.54
CA ASN A 170 -9.12 16.82 12.10
C ASN A 170 -10.49 16.56 11.46
N GLY A 171 -10.74 15.29 11.11
CA GLY A 171 -12.00 14.88 10.50
C GLY A 171 -12.19 15.29 9.04
N ALA A 172 -11.15 15.71 8.33
CA ALA A 172 -11.20 16.08 6.92
C ALA A 172 -10.24 15.22 6.09
N VAL A 173 -10.59 15.03 4.82
CA VAL A 173 -9.68 14.52 3.79
C VAL A 173 -8.99 15.72 3.16
N ILE A 174 -7.66 15.75 3.21
CA ILE A 174 -6.82 16.84 2.74
C ILE A 174 -6.08 16.38 1.48
N GLN A 175 -6.44 16.94 0.33
CA GLN A 175 -5.75 16.70 -0.95
C GLN A 175 -4.87 17.89 -1.34
N GLN A 176 -3.79 17.61 -2.06
CA GLN A 176 -2.89 18.63 -2.56
C GLN A 176 -3.35 19.11 -3.95
N ARG A 177 -3.36 20.43 -4.16
CA ARG A 177 -3.51 21.01 -5.50
C ARG A 177 -2.31 20.69 -6.37
N SER A 178 -2.45 20.75 -7.70
CA SER A 178 -1.33 20.66 -8.64
C SER A 178 -0.33 21.81 -8.47
N ILE A 179 0.82 21.74 -9.14
CA ILE A 179 1.82 22.83 -9.16
C ILE A 179 1.18 24.14 -9.65
N GLU A 180 0.29 24.04 -10.63
CA GLU A 180 -0.45 25.14 -11.22
C GLU A 180 -1.60 25.64 -10.33
N GLY A 181 -1.83 25.00 -9.18
CA GLY A 181 -2.87 25.35 -8.22
C GLY A 181 -4.25 24.79 -8.58
N PHE A 182 -4.34 23.77 -9.42
CA PHE A 182 -5.61 23.16 -9.78
C PHE A 182 -6.02 22.06 -8.80
N GLU A 183 -7.32 22.01 -8.51
CA GLU A 183 -7.96 20.94 -7.75
C GLU A 183 -8.26 19.79 -8.72
N GLU A 184 -7.25 18.96 -8.97
CA GLU A 184 -7.33 17.86 -9.92
C GLU A 184 -7.64 16.54 -9.19
N PHE A 185 -8.62 15.79 -9.71
CA PHE A 185 -8.98 14.45 -9.27
C PHE A 185 -9.33 14.34 -7.77
N GLU A 186 -10.48 14.93 -7.39
CA GLU A 186 -11.10 14.66 -6.10
C GLU A 186 -11.25 13.14 -5.87
N LEU A 187 -10.84 12.66 -4.69
CA LEU A 187 -11.06 11.28 -4.30
C LEU A 187 -12.56 11.05 -4.06
N GLU A 188 -13.11 10.01 -4.68
CA GLU A 188 -14.51 9.64 -4.48
C GLU A 188 -14.81 9.42 -2.98
N GLY A 189 -15.86 10.07 -2.47
CA GLY A 189 -16.25 10.04 -1.06
C GLY A 189 -15.55 11.05 -0.15
N ALA A 190 -14.58 11.83 -0.64
CA ALA A 190 -13.87 12.81 0.18
C ALA A 190 -14.76 13.99 0.63
N ALA A 191 -15.57 14.57 -0.26
CA ALA A 191 -16.50 15.65 0.12
C ALA A 191 -17.50 15.25 1.20
N ASP A 192 -17.91 13.98 1.22
CA ASP A 192 -18.88 13.45 2.19
C ASP A 192 -18.24 13.04 3.53
N PHE A 193 -16.91 12.99 3.61
CA PHE A 193 -16.18 12.61 4.81
C PHE A 193 -16.56 13.50 5.98
N LYS A 194 -16.90 12.91 7.13
CA LYS A 194 -17.30 13.65 8.33
C LYS A 194 -16.19 13.64 9.38
N PRO A 195 -16.11 14.72 10.19
CA PRO A 195 -16.95 15.93 10.17
C PRO A 195 -16.60 17.00 9.12
N GLY A 196 -15.39 17.02 8.57
CA GLY A 196 -14.81 18.18 7.88
C GLY A 196 -14.87 18.19 6.35
N GLY A 197 -15.24 17.09 5.71
CA GLY A 197 -15.31 16.96 4.25
C GLY A 197 -13.94 16.96 3.58
N LEU A 198 -13.91 17.44 2.34
CA LEU A 198 -12.70 17.62 1.55
C LEU A 198 -12.11 19.01 1.79
N SER A 199 -10.80 19.06 1.97
CA SER A 199 -10.00 20.28 2.01
C SER A 199 -8.84 20.19 1.02
N TRP A 200 -8.52 21.32 0.40
CA TRP A 200 -7.42 21.43 -0.55
C TRP A 200 -6.34 22.34 -0.01
N VAL A 201 -5.10 21.84 -0.02
CA VAL A 201 -3.91 22.59 0.38
C VAL A 201 -2.99 22.80 -0.81
N ASP A 202 -2.21 23.87 -0.77
CA ASP A 202 -1.26 24.18 -1.83
C ASP A 202 -0.14 23.14 -1.88
N TYR A 203 0.35 22.93 -3.11
CA TYR A 203 1.36 21.94 -3.43
C TYR A 203 2.64 22.14 -2.62
N SER A 204 2.88 21.24 -1.67
CA SER A 204 4.07 21.19 -0.82
C SER A 204 4.76 19.84 -1.01
N PHE A 205 5.32 19.63 -2.20
CA PHE A 205 5.73 18.32 -2.73
C PHE A 205 6.78 17.51 -1.95
N VAL A 206 7.20 17.94 -0.78
CA VAL A 206 8.45 17.43 -0.19
C VAL A 206 8.32 17.09 1.29
N GLN A 207 7.29 17.54 1.98
CA GLN A 207 7.22 17.35 3.44
C GLN A 207 5.93 16.68 3.84
N VAL A 208 5.97 15.34 3.85
CA VAL A 208 5.10 14.57 4.74
C VAL A 208 5.29 15.15 6.15
N PRO A 209 4.23 15.67 6.79
CA PRO A 209 4.33 16.20 8.14
C PRO A 209 5.01 15.18 9.06
N ASP A 210 5.93 15.62 9.93
CA ASP A 210 6.73 14.70 10.75
C ASP A 210 5.87 13.72 11.55
N ARG A 211 4.68 14.16 12.00
CA ARG A 211 3.70 13.32 12.71
C ARG A 211 3.10 12.18 11.88
N LEU A 212 3.19 12.25 10.55
CA LEU A 212 2.71 11.24 9.61
C LEU A 212 3.84 10.36 9.07
N LYS A 213 5.09 10.65 9.41
CA LYS A 213 6.22 9.79 9.03
C LYS A 213 6.18 8.50 9.85
N LEU A 214 6.26 7.38 9.16
CA LEU A 214 6.39 6.08 9.79
C LEU A 214 7.69 5.99 10.58
N ALA A 215 7.63 5.35 11.75
CA ALA A 215 8.80 5.16 12.60
C ALA A 215 9.91 4.36 11.88
N GLU A 216 11.16 4.76 12.12
CA GLU A 216 12.31 3.92 11.78
C GLU A 216 12.42 2.80 12.82
N VAL A 217 12.28 1.57 12.36
CA VAL A 217 12.34 0.37 13.20
C VAL A 217 13.42 -0.58 12.69
N GLY A 218 14.01 -1.35 13.60
CA GLY A 218 14.94 -2.42 13.23
C GLY A 218 14.24 -3.60 12.55
N LEU A 219 15.02 -4.48 11.93
CA LEU A 219 14.50 -5.66 11.24
C LEU A 219 13.72 -6.58 12.19
N SER A 220 12.45 -6.80 11.87
CA SER A 220 11.59 -7.78 12.53
C SER A 220 12.07 -9.21 12.21
N GLN A 221 11.61 -10.20 12.97
CA GLN A 221 11.92 -11.60 12.66
C GLN A 221 11.44 -11.99 11.26
N ARG A 222 10.22 -11.56 10.88
CA ARG A 222 9.70 -11.84 9.53
C ARG A 222 10.48 -11.08 8.46
N GLY A 223 10.83 -9.81 8.72
CA GLY A 223 11.64 -8.99 7.84
C GLY A 223 13.01 -9.58 7.53
N ARG A 224 13.70 -10.15 8.54
CA ARG A 224 14.96 -10.88 8.32
C ARG A 224 14.77 -12.09 7.40
N LEU A 225 13.72 -12.88 7.63
CA LEU A 225 13.43 -14.05 6.80
C LEU A 225 13.12 -13.66 5.34
N SER A 226 12.29 -12.62 5.14
CA SER A 226 11.95 -12.10 3.82
C SER A 226 13.20 -11.58 3.09
N LEU A 227 14.05 -10.83 3.79
CA LEU A 227 15.29 -10.28 3.24
C LEU A 227 16.30 -11.39 2.90
N ASP A 228 16.54 -12.33 3.82
CA ASP A 228 17.42 -13.49 3.57
C ASP A 228 16.97 -14.30 2.34
N ARG A 229 15.66 -14.53 2.19
CA ARG A 229 15.08 -15.25 1.03
C ARG A 229 15.30 -14.47 -0.27
N PHE A 230 15.09 -13.16 -0.23
CA PHE A 230 15.31 -12.27 -1.36
C PHE A 230 16.78 -12.24 -1.77
N GLU A 231 17.68 -11.97 -0.83
CA GLU A 231 19.13 -11.88 -1.04
C GLU A 231 19.72 -13.19 -1.58
N ARG A 232 19.34 -14.34 -1.03
CA ARG A 232 19.80 -15.65 -1.54
C ARG A 232 19.41 -15.88 -3.01
N LYS A 233 18.29 -15.31 -3.46
CA LYS A 233 17.82 -15.46 -4.85
C LYS A 233 18.38 -14.41 -5.79
N THR A 234 18.77 -13.24 -5.28
CA THR A 234 19.39 -12.18 -6.09
C THR A 234 20.91 -12.36 -6.21
N HIS A 235 21.62 -12.77 -5.15
CA HIS A 235 23.09 -12.95 -5.16
C HIS A 235 23.57 -14.08 -6.08
N VAL A 236 22.81 -15.17 -6.21
CA VAL A 236 23.17 -16.32 -7.07
C VAL A 236 23.28 -15.93 -8.56
N THR A 237 22.77 -14.75 -8.96
CA THR A 237 22.85 -14.30 -10.36
C THR A 237 24.10 -13.53 -10.77
N VAL A 238 24.99 -13.17 -9.83
CA VAL A 238 26.24 -12.45 -10.16
C VAL A 238 27.41 -13.40 -10.42
N GLU A 239 27.50 -14.53 -9.70
CA GLU A 239 28.64 -15.47 -9.82
C GLU A 239 28.65 -16.32 -11.10
N GLY A 240 27.64 -16.19 -11.96
CA GLY A 240 27.56 -16.87 -13.26
C GLY A 240 28.00 -16.03 -14.47
N ARG A 241 28.49 -14.80 -14.27
CA ARG A 241 28.95 -13.91 -15.35
C ARG A 241 30.36 -13.39 -15.05
N VAL A 242 31.34 -14.26 -15.22
CA VAL A 242 32.70 -13.83 -15.58
C VAL A 242 32.81 -14.05 -17.08
N PHE A 243 33.00 -12.97 -17.83
CA PHE A 243 33.35 -12.98 -19.25
C PHE A 243 34.73 -13.61 -19.43
#